data_AF-A0A1H5ZDI8-F1
#
_entry.id   AF-A0A1H5ZDI8-F1
#
_cell.length_a   1.000
_cell.length_b   1.000
_cell.length_c   1.000
_cell.angle_alpha   90.00
_cell.angle_beta   90.00
_cell.angle_gamma   90.00
#
_symmetry.space_group_name_H-M   'P 1'
#
loop_
_entity.id
_entity.type
_entity.pdbx_description
1 polymer ?
#
loop_
_entity_poly.entity_id
_entity_poly.type
_entity_poly.pdbx_seq_one_letter_code
_entity_poly.pdbx_strand_id
1 'polypeptide(L)'
;MTFALCVMECRKPGQSRYTTARSENDRVEILSGVFEGRTTGTPIGLLIRNTDQRSKDYARIKNLFRPGHADYTYQQKYGIRDYRGGGRSSSRETAVRVAAGAIAKKYLRERFGVHIRGYLAKLGPIAAMQLDWDEIGRNPFFFPDASRVDELKHYLDALRKDGDSVGARINVIAHSVPVGLGEPVFDRLDADIAHALMSINAVKGVEIGDGFACVEQRGSEHRDEIMQNGFASNRAGGTLGGISSGQDILASIALKPTSSIRTPGKTVDITGDPAVIETHGRHDPCVGIRAVPIAEAMLALVLMDHVLRDRGQNADVPRPLRER
;
A
#
# COMPACT_ATOMS: atom_id res chain seq x y z
N MET A 1 8.09 21.61 -3.63
CA MET A 1 8.76 20.52 -4.38
C MET A 1 9.42 19.47 -3.47
N THR A 2 9.98 19.86 -2.32
CA THR A 2 10.73 18.97 -1.41
C THR A 2 9.93 17.77 -0.85
N PHE A 3 8.63 17.93 -0.62
CA PHE A 3 7.80 16.87 0.00
C PHE A 3 7.51 15.67 -0.91
N ALA A 4 7.21 15.91 -2.20
CA ALA A 4 6.99 14.81 -3.15
C ALA A 4 8.25 13.99 -3.40
N LEU A 5 9.42 14.65 -3.42
CA LEU A 5 10.72 13.98 -3.55
C LEU A 5 11.00 13.07 -2.34
N CYS A 6 10.68 13.50 -1.12
CA CYS A 6 10.89 12.70 0.09
C CYS A 6 10.04 11.41 0.13
N VAL A 7 8.77 11.46 -0.29
CA VAL A 7 7.88 10.29 -0.29
C VAL A 7 8.24 9.31 -1.42
N MET A 8 8.67 9.84 -2.57
CA MET A 8 9.16 9.02 -3.70
C MET A 8 10.48 8.33 -3.36
N GLU A 9 11.37 8.99 -2.60
CA GLU A 9 12.55 8.34 -2.05
C GLU A 9 12.13 7.14 -1.19
N CYS A 10 11.21 7.24 -0.23
CA CYS A 10 10.81 6.08 0.60
C CYS A 10 10.28 4.85 -0.18
N ARG A 11 9.79 5.01 -1.42
CA ARG A 11 9.33 3.89 -2.27
C ARG A 11 10.44 3.27 -3.13
N LYS A 12 11.52 3.99 -3.35
CA LYS A 12 12.52 3.73 -4.39
C LYS A 12 13.09 2.30 -4.27
N PRO A 13 13.19 1.54 -5.38
CA PRO A 13 13.87 0.25 -5.36
C PRO A 13 15.36 0.43 -5.07
N GLY A 14 16.01 -0.58 -4.50
CA GLY A 14 17.46 -0.58 -4.31
C GLY A 14 17.97 0.25 -3.12
N GLN A 15 17.08 0.75 -2.26
CA GLN A 15 17.47 1.50 -1.06
C GLN A 15 18.18 0.67 0.00
N SER A 16 18.03 -0.65 -0.02
CA SER A 16 18.79 -1.52 0.85
C SER A 16 19.11 -2.83 0.16
N ARG A 17 20.12 -3.54 0.68
CA ARG A 17 20.40 -4.93 0.28
C ARG A 17 19.23 -5.88 0.52
N TYR A 18 18.22 -5.43 1.28
CA TYR A 18 17.06 -6.22 1.65
C TYR A 18 15.89 -6.17 0.66
N THR A 19 15.90 -5.23 -0.27
CA THR A 19 14.92 -5.10 -1.35
C THR A 19 15.59 -5.23 -2.72
N THR A 20 14.82 -5.13 -3.80
CA THR A 20 15.28 -5.39 -5.16
C THR A 20 16.47 -4.51 -5.51
N ALA A 21 17.53 -5.11 -6.06
CA ALA A 21 18.76 -4.39 -6.40
C ALA A 21 18.65 -3.59 -7.72
N ARG A 22 17.44 -3.14 -8.10
CA ARG A 22 17.24 -2.16 -9.18
C ARG A 22 17.48 -0.77 -8.63
N SER A 23 18.15 0.09 -9.39
CA SER A 23 18.41 1.47 -9.01
C SER A 23 17.67 2.39 -9.98
N GLU A 24 16.46 2.80 -9.61
CA GLU A 24 15.67 3.77 -10.38
C GLU A 24 15.70 5.11 -9.64
N ASN A 25 16.06 6.20 -10.32
CA ASN A 25 16.11 7.52 -9.65
C ASN A 25 14.71 8.06 -9.27
N ASP A 26 13.63 7.45 -9.76
CA ASP A 26 12.21 7.76 -9.45
C ASP A 26 11.89 9.26 -9.38
N ARG A 27 12.55 10.03 -10.25
CA ARG A 27 12.32 11.46 -10.36
C ARG A 27 10.97 11.71 -11.00
N VAL A 28 10.09 12.41 -10.27
CA VAL A 28 8.79 12.86 -10.76
C VAL A 28 8.96 14.18 -11.49
N GLU A 29 8.52 14.21 -12.73
CA GLU A 29 8.38 15.41 -13.57
C GLU A 29 6.91 15.83 -13.57
N ILE A 30 6.60 17.07 -13.18
CA ILE A 30 5.24 17.63 -13.22
C ILE A 30 5.06 18.32 -14.57
N LEU A 31 4.11 17.86 -15.36
CA LEU A 31 3.86 18.31 -16.72
C LEU A 31 2.79 19.41 -16.81
N SER A 32 1.84 19.46 -15.86
CA SER A 32 0.71 20.38 -15.87
C SER A 32 0.12 20.61 -14.47
N GLY A 33 -0.85 21.52 -14.35
CA GLY A 33 -1.66 21.69 -13.14
C GLY A 33 -0.96 22.42 -11.98
N VAL A 34 0.26 22.90 -12.19
CA VAL A 34 1.06 23.65 -11.21
C VAL A 34 1.67 24.88 -11.87
N PHE A 35 1.51 26.04 -11.24
CA PHE A 35 2.11 27.31 -11.62
C PHE A 35 2.68 27.98 -10.37
N GLU A 36 3.94 28.44 -10.43
CA GLU A 36 4.64 29.09 -9.31
C GLU A 36 4.57 28.32 -7.98
N GLY A 37 4.65 26.99 -8.05
CA GLY A 37 4.62 26.11 -6.87
C GLY A 37 3.23 25.91 -6.26
N ARG A 38 2.17 26.42 -6.88
CA ARG A 38 0.77 26.27 -6.47
C ARG A 38 -0.02 25.46 -7.47
N THR A 39 -0.99 24.67 -7.01
CA THR A 39 -1.92 23.96 -7.88
C THR A 39 -2.89 24.94 -8.53
N THR A 40 -3.16 24.80 -9.81
CA THR A 40 -4.07 25.69 -10.57
C THR A 40 -5.54 25.28 -10.51
N GLY A 41 -5.85 24.15 -9.86
CA GLY A 41 -7.19 23.54 -9.85
C GLY A 41 -7.51 22.70 -11.10
N THR A 42 -6.59 22.64 -12.06
CA THR A 42 -6.70 21.81 -13.27
C THR A 42 -5.91 20.50 -13.13
N PRO A 43 -6.05 19.52 -14.05
CA PRO A 43 -5.36 18.24 -13.95
C PRO A 43 -3.83 18.36 -13.82
N ILE A 44 -3.27 17.65 -12.84
CA ILE A 44 -1.83 17.57 -12.59
C ILE A 44 -1.26 16.35 -13.32
N GLY A 45 -0.53 16.58 -14.41
CA GLY A 45 0.18 15.55 -15.15
C GLY A 45 1.50 15.19 -14.48
N LEU A 46 1.75 13.90 -14.24
CA LEU A 46 2.97 13.39 -13.64
C LEU A 46 3.65 12.40 -14.59
N LEU A 47 4.96 12.55 -14.79
CA LEU A 47 5.79 11.64 -15.56
C LEU A 47 6.92 11.08 -14.71
N ILE A 48 7.05 9.76 -14.72
CA ILE A 48 8.13 9.04 -14.05
C ILE A 48 8.78 8.13 -15.08
N ARG A 49 9.98 8.48 -15.51
CA ARG A 49 10.71 7.72 -16.54
C ARG A 49 11.28 6.43 -15.93
N ASN A 50 11.29 5.36 -16.71
CA ASN A 50 11.94 4.10 -16.33
C ASN A 50 13.34 4.06 -16.98
N THR A 51 14.40 3.95 -16.18
CA THR A 51 15.79 4.06 -16.64
C THR A 51 16.60 2.76 -16.51
N ASP A 52 16.08 1.70 -15.89
CA ASP A 52 16.81 0.44 -15.63
C ASP A 52 16.05 -0.80 -16.15
N GLN A 53 15.60 -0.72 -17.42
CA GLN A 53 14.86 -1.82 -18.04
C GLN A 53 15.82 -2.86 -18.65
N ARG A 54 15.89 -4.05 -18.04
CA ARG A 54 16.65 -5.20 -18.57
C ARG A 54 15.73 -6.23 -19.22
N SER A 55 15.43 -6.01 -20.50
CA SER A 55 14.49 -6.86 -21.25
C SER A 55 14.99 -8.29 -21.49
N LYS A 56 16.31 -8.51 -21.46
CA LYS A 56 16.94 -9.81 -21.78
C LYS A 56 16.65 -10.90 -20.75
N ASP A 57 16.45 -10.55 -19.49
CA ASP A 57 16.25 -11.50 -18.39
C ASP A 57 14.91 -12.27 -18.51
N TYR A 58 13.95 -11.72 -19.27
CA TYR A 58 12.60 -12.26 -19.40
C TYR A 58 12.37 -13.13 -20.65
N ALA A 59 13.37 -13.23 -21.54
CA ALA A 59 13.21 -13.98 -22.80
C ALA A 59 12.95 -15.48 -22.57
N ARG A 60 13.54 -16.06 -21.51
CA ARG A 60 13.41 -17.49 -21.18
C ARG A 60 12.02 -17.91 -20.74
N ILE A 61 11.22 -16.97 -20.24
CA ILE A 61 9.86 -17.22 -19.72
C ILE A 61 8.77 -16.65 -20.63
N LYS A 62 9.12 -16.24 -21.86
CA LYS A 62 8.20 -15.63 -22.82
C LYS A 62 6.94 -16.47 -23.03
N ASN A 63 7.14 -17.77 -23.22
CA ASN A 63 6.09 -18.73 -23.56
C ASN A 63 5.50 -19.43 -22.33
N LEU A 64 5.91 -19.08 -21.11
CA LEU A 64 5.46 -19.74 -19.88
C LEU A 64 4.47 -18.87 -19.11
N PHE A 65 3.54 -19.48 -18.38
CA PHE A 65 2.75 -18.76 -17.39
C PHE A 65 3.47 -18.79 -16.04
N ARG A 66 3.76 -17.65 -15.41
CA ARG A 66 4.33 -17.65 -14.06
C ARG A 66 3.22 -17.89 -13.02
N PRO A 67 3.31 -18.94 -12.19
CA PRO A 67 2.38 -19.15 -11.08
C PRO A 67 2.30 -17.90 -10.19
N GLY A 68 1.09 -17.52 -9.80
CA GLY A 68 0.85 -16.35 -8.96
C GLY A 68 1.03 -14.98 -9.63
N HIS A 69 1.40 -14.91 -10.92
CA HIS A 69 1.37 -13.66 -11.69
C HIS A 69 0.08 -13.54 -12.50
N ALA A 70 -0.14 -12.34 -13.04
CA ALA A 70 -1.28 -12.04 -13.91
C ALA A 70 -1.12 -12.60 -15.35
N ASP A 71 -0.14 -13.47 -15.52
CA ASP A 71 0.33 -13.98 -16.79
C ASP A 71 -0.76 -14.75 -17.55
N TYR A 72 -1.39 -15.70 -16.90
CA TYR A 72 -2.46 -16.49 -17.51
C TYR A 72 -3.69 -15.64 -17.75
N THR A 73 -4.09 -14.87 -16.74
CA THR A 73 -5.33 -14.08 -16.78
C THR A 73 -5.28 -12.95 -17.81
N TYR A 74 -4.13 -12.31 -18.03
CA TYR A 74 -4.00 -11.28 -19.08
C TYR A 74 -4.07 -11.89 -20.47
N GLN A 75 -3.43 -13.04 -20.70
CA GLN A 75 -3.51 -13.73 -21.99
C GLN A 75 -4.96 -14.14 -22.29
N GLN A 76 -5.67 -14.72 -21.31
CA GLN A 76 -7.07 -15.12 -21.47
C GLN A 76 -8.01 -13.93 -21.64
N LYS A 77 -7.77 -12.82 -20.90
CA LYS A 77 -8.65 -11.64 -20.93
C LYS A 77 -8.46 -10.78 -22.19
N TYR A 78 -7.22 -10.62 -22.66
CA TYR A 78 -6.89 -9.66 -23.71
C TYR A 78 -6.37 -10.31 -25.00
N GLY A 79 -6.17 -11.63 -25.04
CA GLY A 79 -5.55 -12.34 -26.17
C GLY A 79 -4.06 -12.05 -26.37
N ILE A 80 -3.50 -11.09 -25.61
CA ILE A 80 -2.10 -10.68 -25.68
C ILE A 80 -1.58 -10.33 -24.29
N ARG A 81 -0.32 -10.71 -24.04
CA ARG A 81 0.38 -10.40 -22.79
C ARG A 81 1.79 -9.88 -23.05
N ASP A 82 2.17 -8.85 -22.30
CA ASP A 82 3.57 -8.47 -22.14
C ASP A 82 4.27 -9.37 -21.10
N TYR A 83 4.94 -10.42 -21.58
CA TYR A 83 5.68 -11.39 -20.75
C TYR A 83 6.85 -10.78 -19.96
N ARG A 84 7.30 -9.57 -20.30
CA ARG A 84 8.42 -8.91 -19.62
C ARG A 84 8.04 -8.44 -18.21
N GLY A 85 6.75 -8.50 -17.84
CA GLY A 85 6.25 -8.00 -16.56
C GLY A 85 6.39 -6.49 -16.37
N GLY A 86 6.70 -5.77 -17.46
CA GLY A 86 6.78 -4.30 -17.50
C GLY A 86 5.49 -3.61 -17.98
N GLY A 87 4.47 -4.39 -18.35
CA GLY A 87 3.16 -3.89 -18.77
C GLY A 87 2.26 -3.46 -17.59
N ARG A 88 0.95 -3.38 -17.84
CA ARG A 88 -0.05 -2.85 -16.88
C ARG A 88 -0.15 -3.62 -15.55
N SER A 89 0.28 -4.88 -15.51
CA SER A 89 0.32 -5.70 -14.29
C SER A 89 1.58 -5.48 -13.42
N SER A 90 2.51 -4.62 -13.87
CA SER A 90 3.76 -4.34 -13.17
C SER A 90 3.54 -3.53 -11.90
N SER A 91 4.28 -3.84 -10.84
CA SER A 91 4.38 -2.99 -9.65
C SER A 91 4.94 -1.60 -9.93
N ARG A 92 5.46 -1.33 -11.15
CA ARG A 92 5.88 0.02 -11.57
C ARG A 92 4.74 1.04 -11.49
N GLU A 93 3.50 0.62 -11.75
CA GLU A 93 2.33 1.50 -11.67
C GLU A 93 2.17 2.13 -10.27
N THR A 94 2.60 1.44 -9.22
CA THR A 94 2.56 1.95 -7.85
C THR A 94 3.41 3.20 -7.63
N ALA A 95 4.41 3.47 -8.47
CA ALA A 95 5.18 4.72 -8.42
C ALA A 95 4.27 5.93 -8.69
N VAL A 96 3.31 5.79 -9.60
CA VAL A 96 2.34 6.85 -9.92
C VAL A 96 1.36 7.04 -8.77
N ARG A 97 0.91 5.94 -8.13
CA ARG A 97 0.07 5.99 -6.92
C ARG A 97 0.74 6.77 -5.79
N VAL A 98 2.02 6.48 -5.53
CA VAL A 98 2.80 7.18 -4.50
C VAL A 98 3.01 8.64 -4.83
N ALA A 99 3.30 8.98 -6.10
CA ALA A 99 3.46 10.37 -6.52
C ALA A 99 2.16 11.17 -6.35
N ALA A 100 1.01 10.60 -6.73
CA ALA A 100 -0.31 11.20 -6.53
C ALA A 100 -0.66 11.29 -5.04
N GLY A 101 -0.44 10.22 -4.29
CA GLY A 101 -0.66 10.17 -2.84
C GLY A 101 0.18 11.20 -2.08
N ALA A 102 1.39 11.54 -2.54
CA ALA A 102 2.18 12.61 -1.92
C ALA A 102 1.51 13.99 -2.04
N ILE A 103 0.80 14.25 -3.14
CA ILE A 103 -0.01 15.47 -3.31
C ILE A 103 -1.19 15.44 -2.34
N ALA A 104 -1.90 14.30 -2.27
CA ALA A 104 -3.02 14.10 -1.35
C ALA A 104 -2.62 14.27 0.13
N LYS A 105 -1.55 13.59 0.57
CA LYS A 105 -0.98 13.73 1.92
C LYS A 105 -0.64 15.18 2.25
N LYS A 106 -0.08 15.92 1.28
CA LYS A 106 0.24 17.34 1.48
C LYS A 106 -1.03 18.16 1.73
N TYR A 107 -2.04 18.02 0.87
CA TYR A 107 -3.30 18.75 1.00
C TYR A 107 -4.01 18.42 2.31
N LEU A 108 -4.17 17.13 2.62
CA LEU A 108 -4.82 16.65 3.82
C LEU A 108 -4.15 17.17 5.10
N ARG A 109 -2.81 17.13 5.15
CA ARG A 109 -2.06 17.68 6.29
C ARG A 109 -2.22 19.19 6.41
N GLU A 110 -2.07 19.94 5.32
CA GLU A 110 -2.12 21.41 5.37
C GLU A 110 -3.52 21.97 5.65
N ARG A 111 -4.58 21.26 5.24
CA ARG A 111 -5.97 21.74 5.36
C ARG A 111 -6.72 21.19 6.56
N PHE A 112 -6.39 19.98 7.00
CA PHE A 112 -7.13 19.26 8.04
C PHE A 112 -6.23 18.74 9.16
N GLY A 113 -4.91 18.93 9.09
CA GLY A 113 -3.99 18.36 10.08
C GLY A 113 -3.87 16.83 10.00
N VAL A 114 -4.36 16.20 8.94
CA VAL A 114 -4.35 14.74 8.81
C VAL A 114 -2.93 14.22 8.62
N HIS A 115 -2.55 13.24 9.44
CA HIS A 115 -1.25 12.58 9.37
C HIS A 115 -1.40 11.09 9.06
N ILE A 116 -0.88 10.66 7.93
CA ILE A 116 -0.96 9.26 7.47
C ILE A 116 0.41 8.60 7.56
N ARG A 117 0.48 7.49 8.31
CA ARG A 117 1.70 6.73 8.57
C ARG A 117 1.41 5.23 8.49
N GLY A 118 2.30 4.47 7.88
CA GLY A 118 2.24 3.02 7.85
C GLY A 118 3.53 2.39 8.33
N TYR A 119 3.45 1.10 8.65
CA TYR A 119 4.60 0.31 9.08
C TYR A 119 4.41 -1.17 8.74
N LEU A 120 5.52 -1.87 8.60
CA LEU A 120 5.55 -3.32 8.48
C LEU A 120 5.24 -3.92 9.86
N ALA A 121 4.04 -4.48 10.03
CA ALA A 121 3.62 -5.06 11.29
C ALA A 121 4.11 -6.49 11.49
N LYS A 122 4.25 -7.25 10.39
CA LYS A 122 4.71 -8.64 10.42
C LYS A 122 5.38 -9.02 9.10
N LEU A 123 6.45 -9.78 9.16
CA LEU A 123 7.10 -10.41 8.00
C LEU A 123 7.31 -11.88 8.30
N GLY A 124 6.62 -12.75 7.55
CA GLY A 124 6.58 -14.17 7.85
C GLY A 124 6.19 -14.45 9.31
N PRO A 125 7.00 -15.20 10.09
CA PRO A 125 6.71 -15.49 11.49
C PRO A 125 7.04 -14.32 12.45
N ILE A 126 7.75 -13.28 11.98
CA ILE A 126 8.30 -12.21 12.84
C ILE A 126 7.32 -11.03 12.88
N ALA A 127 6.74 -10.77 14.05
CA ALA A 127 5.81 -9.66 14.27
C ALA A 127 6.43 -8.57 15.15
N ALA A 128 6.10 -7.30 14.91
CA ALA A 128 6.45 -6.23 15.83
C ALA A 128 5.77 -6.48 17.18
N MET A 129 6.53 -6.37 18.28
CA MET A 129 5.99 -6.49 19.63
C MET A 129 5.71 -5.12 20.25
N GLN A 130 6.29 -4.08 19.68
CA GLN A 130 6.15 -2.68 20.07
C GLN A 130 6.01 -1.80 18.83
N LEU A 131 5.37 -0.65 19.01
CA LEU A 131 5.21 0.36 17.97
C LEU A 131 6.05 1.59 18.36
N ASP A 132 7.29 1.66 17.86
CA ASP A 132 8.10 2.87 17.89
C ASP A 132 8.06 3.56 16.53
N TRP A 133 7.43 4.72 16.53
CA TRP A 133 7.26 5.55 15.34
C TRP A 133 8.57 6.14 14.82
N ASP A 134 9.58 6.34 15.67
CA ASP A 134 10.85 6.94 15.29
C ASP A 134 11.77 5.92 14.62
N GLU A 135 11.55 4.63 14.84
CA GLU A 135 12.37 3.56 14.28
C GLU A 135 12.00 3.19 12.84
N ILE A 136 10.76 3.41 12.42
CA ILE A 136 10.27 3.04 11.07
C ILE A 136 11.14 3.64 9.96
N GLY A 137 11.61 4.88 10.12
CA GLY A 137 12.46 5.56 9.15
C GLY A 137 13.96 5.26 9.30
N ARG A 138 14.38 4.61 10.39
CA ARG A 138 15.79 4.34 10.73
C ARG A 138 16.27 2.97 10.27
N ASN A 139 15.36 2.13 9.79
CA ASN A 139 15.67 0.80 9.28
C ASN A 139 15.08 0.58 7.89
N PRO A 140 15.62 -0.37 7.10
CA PRO A 140 15.22 -0.54 5.70
C PRO A 140 13.89 -1.28 5.50
N PHE A 141 13.19 -1.64 6.59
CA PHE A 141 12.00 -2.49 6.56
C PHE A 141 10.71 -1.73 6.83
N PHE A 142 10.78 -0.45 7.20
CA PHE A 142 9.64 0.29 7.78
C PHE A 142 9.09 -0.42 9.03
N PHE A 143 9.95 -1.09 9.78
CA PHE A 143 9.56 -1.91 10.93
C PHE A 143 9.65 -1.09 12.21
N PRO A 144 8.64 -1.12 13.10
CA PRO A 144 8.58 -0.20 14.24
C PRO A 144 9.26 -0.74 15.51
N ASP A 145 9.98 -1.85 15.44
CA ASP A 145 10.54 -2.53 16.61
C ASP A 145 12.01 -2.86 16.38
N ALA A 146 12.89 -1.97 16.84
CA ALA A 146 14.34 -2.09 16.69
C ALA A 146 14.91 -3.39 17.26
N SER A 147 14.29 -3.93 18.32
CA SER A 147 14.78 -5.13 19.02
C SER A 147 14.73 -6.40 18.15
N ARG A 148 13.86 -6.42 17.13
CA ARG A 148 13.70 -7.57 16.22
C ARG A 148 14.20 -7.31 14.80
N VAL A 149 14.80 -6.14 14.53
CA VAL A 149 15.32 -5.82 13.18
C VAL A 149 16.40 -6.80 12.74
N ASP A 150 17.29 -7.24 13.62
CA ASP A 150 18.33 -8.21 13.27
C ASP A 150 17.77 -9.62 12.99
N GLU A 151 16.68 -9.99 13.67
CA GLU A 151 15.93 -11.22 13.39
C GLU A 151 15.37 -11.20 11.95
N LEU A 152 14.78 -10.07 11.53
CA LEU A 152 14.30 -9.87 10.16
C LEU A 152 15.42 -9.99 9.12
N LYS A 153 16.60 -9.41 9.42
CA LYS A 153 17.76 -9.47 8.53
C LYS A 153 18.19 -10.93 8.31
N HIS A 154 18.39 -11.68 9.40
CA HIS A 154 18.80 -13.08 9.33
C HIS A 154 17.77 -13.94 8.60
N TYR A 155 16.49 -13.74 8.89
CA TYR A 155 15.41 -14.49 8.25
C TYR A 155 15.34 -14.23 6.73
N LEU A 156 15.47 -12.98 6.29
CA LEU A 156 15.49 -12.64 4.87
C LEU A 156 16.76 -13.14 4.16
N ASP A 157 17.90 -13.13 4.83
CA ASP A 157 19.14 -13.67 4.27
C ASP A 157 19.07 -15.20 4.14
N ALA A 158 18.40 -15.89 5.06
CA ALA A 158 18.09 -17.31 4.94
C ALA A 158 17.14 -17.58 3.75
N LEU A 159 16.02 -16.87 3.64
CA LEU A 159 15.10 -16.98 2.49
C LEU A 159 15.79 -16.74 1.15
N ARG A 160 16.70 -15.76 1.08
CA ARG A 160 17.52 -15.54 -0.11
C ARG A 160 18.41 -16.72 -0.45
N LYS A 161 19.04 -17.36 0.54
CA LYS A 161 19.87 -18.55 0.31
C LYS A 161 19.02 -19.70 -0.19
N ASP A 162 17.87 -19.92 0.42
CA ASP A 162 16.90 -20.95 0.05
C ASP A 162 16.27 -20.66 -1.32
N GLY A 163 16.33 -19.41 -1.78
CA GLY A 163 15.76 -19.00 -3.05
C GLY A 163 14.23 -18.88 -3.02
N ASP A 164 13.67 -18.68 -1.83
CA ASP A 164 12.23 -18.59 -1.57
C ASP A 164 11.83 -17.17 -1.12
N SER A 165 10.56 -16.98 -0.77
CA SER A 165 9.98 -15.70 -0.40
C SER A 165 8.93 -15.84 0.70
N VAL A 166 8.51 -14.72 1.27
CA VAL A 166 7.54 -14.69 2.36
C VAL A 166 6.56 -13.54 2.24
N GLY A 167 5.38 -13.72 2.82
CA GLY A 167 4.34 -12.69 2.93
C GLY A 167 4.61 -11.71 4.07
N ALA A 168 3.72 -10.73 4.18
CA ALA A 168 3.82 -9.68 5.20
C ALA A 168 2.44 -9.12 5.58
N ARG A 169 2.38 -8.51 6.76
CA ARG A 169 1.29 -7.63 7.18
C ARG A 169 1.82 -6.20 7.29
N ILE A 170 1.06 -5.26 6.75
CA ILE A 170 1.30 -3.83 6.90
C ILE A 170 0.09 -3.22 7.57
N ASN A 171 0.35 -2.34 8.53
CA ASN A 171 -0.68 -1.50 9.12
C ASN A 171 -0.49 -0.07 8.61
N VAL A 172 -1.60 0.62 8.35
CA VAL A 172 -1.64 2.04 7.95
C VAL A 172 -2.68 2.76 8.79
N ILE A 173 -2.29 3.92 9.31
CA ILE A 173 -3.06 4.72 10.25
C ILE A 173 -3.18 6.14 9.69
N ALA A 174 -4.38 6.71 9.73
CA ALA A 174 -4.60 8.13 9.50
C ALA A 174 -5.12 8.79 10.77
N HIS A 175 -4.33 9.73 11.31
CA HIS A 175 -4.68 10.54 12.46
C HIS A 175 -5.41 11.81 12.06
N SER A 176 -6.21 12.34 12.98
CA SER A 176 -6.91 13.63 12.84
C SER A 176 -7.80 13.71 11.59
N VAL A 177 -8.42 12.59 11.23
CA VAL A 177 -9.37 12.54 10.12
C VAL A 177 -10.65 13.28 10.54
N PRO A 178 -11.14 14.27 9.76
CA PRO A 178 -12.37 14.98 10.09
C PRO A 178 -13.54 14.02 10.27
N VAL A 179 -14.45 14.33 11.18
CA VAL A 179 -15.73 13.61 11.30
C VAL A 179 -16.55 13.84 10.03
N GLY A 180 -17.32 12.85 9.59
CA GLY A 180 -18.32 13.04 8.54
C GLY A 180 -17.88 12.69 7.11
N LEU A 181 -16.66 12.20 6.91
CA LEU A 181 -16.19 11.74 5.60
C LEU A 181 -16.76 10.36 5.28
N GLY A 182 -17.34 10.19 4.10
CA GLY A 182 -17.91 8.91 3.66
C GLY A 182 -19.29 9.08 3.08
N GLU A 183 -19.65 8.21 2.13
CA GLU A 183 -20.97 8.20 1.52
C GLU A 183 -21.68 6.87 1.86
N PRO A 184 -22.72 6.89 2.70
CA PRO A 184 -23.38 5.66 3.11
C PRO A 184 -23.88 4.80 1.93
N VAL A 185 -24.09 3.52 2.23
CA VAL A 185 -24.64 2.51 1.30
C VAL A 185 -23.66 2.04 0.23
N PHE A 186 -23.24 2.90 -0.72
CA PHE A 186 -22.50 2.47 -1.92
C PHE A 186 -21.02 2.84 -1.91
N ASP A 187 -20.68 4.02 -1.37
CA ASP A 187 -19.31 4.57 -1.35
C ASP A 187 -18.87 4.77 0.11
N ARG A 188 -19.14 3.76 0.94
CA ARG A 188 -18.78 3.80 2.37
C ARG A 188 -17.27 3.97 2.50
N LEU A 189 -16.83 4.83 3.42
CA LEU A 189 -15.41 5.17 3.55
C LEU A 189 -14.53 3.92 3.76
N ASP A 190 -14.93 3.02 4.65
CA ASP A 190 -14.26 1.75 4.91
C ASP A 190 -14.25 0.81 3.70
N ALA A 191 -15.34 0.76 2.93
CA ALA A 191 -15.41 0.00 1.69
C ALA A 191 -14.45 0.53 0.61
N ASP A 192 -14.35 1.85 0.45
CA ASP A 192 -13.41 2.48 -0.48
C ASP A 192 -11.97 2.33 -0.04
N ILE A 193 -11.69 2.44 1.26
CA ILE A 193 -10.38 2.12 1.84
C ILE A 193 -10.03 0.67 1.53
N ALA A 194 -10.95 -0.26 1.76
CA ALA A 194 -10.74 -1.68 1.50
C ALA A 194 -10.48 -1.95 0.01
N HIS A 195 -11.26 -1.35 -0.88
CA HIS A 195 -11.07 -1.45 -2.32
C HIS A 195 -9.70 -0.90 -2.76
N ALA A 196 -9.35 0.31 -2.32
CA ALA A 196 -8.09 0.96 -2.65
C ALA A 196 -6.87 0.15 -2.17
N LEU A 197 -6.93 -0.37 -0.94
CA LEU A 197 -5.87 -1.18 -0.35
C LEU A 197 -5.78 -2.57 -1.01
N MET A 198 -6.91 -3.23 -1.29
CA MET A 198 -6.95 -4.52 -1.99
C MET A 198 -6.43 -4.40 -3.43
N SER A 199 -6.54 -3.23 -4.05
CA SER A 199 -6.05 -2.98 -5.41
C SER A 199 -4.52 -2.95 -5.53
N ILE A 200 -3.79 -2.96 -4.41
CA ILE A 200 -2.32 -3.02 -4.39
C ILE A 200 -1.88 -4.44 -4.77
N ASN A 201 -0.87 -4.54 -5.64
CA ASN A 201 -0.35 -5.85 -6.06
C ASN A 201 0.06 -6.70 -4.84
N ALA A 202 -0.25 -8.00 -4.92
CA ALA A 202 0.00 -9.00 -3.88
C ALA A 202 -0.84 -8.89 -2.60
N VAL A 203 -1.68 -7.85 -2.42
CA VAL A 203 -2.65 -7.83 -1.31
C VAL A 203 -3.72 -8.90 -1.52
N LYS A 204 -4.01 -9.65 -0.47
CA LYS A 204 -5.00 -10.74 -0.43
C LYS A 204 -6.04 -10.61 0.67
N GLY A 205 -5.86 -9.68 1.59
CA GLY A 205 -6.78 -9.39 2.69
C GLY A 205 -6.63 -7.94 3.13
N VAL A 206 -7.74 -7.33 3.54
CA VAL A 206 -7.78 -6.00 4.15
C VAL A 206 -8.63 -6.07 5.41
N GLU A 207 -8.21 -5.39 6.46
CA GLU A 207 -8.92 -5.27 7.72
C GLU A 207 -9.07 -3.79 8.09
N ILE A 208 -10.20 -3.45 8.72
CA ILE A 208 -10.47 -2.14 9.32
C ILE A 208 -10.68 -2.35 10.82
N GLY A 209 -10.08 -1.50 11.65
CA GLY A 209 -10.16 -1.61 13.12
C GLY A 209 -9.62 -2.94 13.62
N ASP A 210 -10.39 -3.61 14.47
CA ASP A 210 -10.08 -4.95 14.99
C ASP A 210 -10.07 -6.04 13.90
N GLY A 211 -10.55 -5.74 12.69
CA GLY A 211 -10.49 -6.67 11.56
C GLY A 211 -11.23 -7.96 11.83
N PHE A 212 -10.63 -9.10 11.47
CA PHE A 212 -11.24 -10.40 11.75
C PHE A 212 -11.30 -10.74 13.24
N ALA A 213 -10.57 -10.05 14.13
CA ALA A 213 -10.68 -10.29 15.56
C ALA A 213 -12.06 -9.90 16.12
N CYS A 214 -12.87 -9.14 15.39
CA CYS A 214 -14.22 -8.78 15.81
C CYS A 214 -15.17 -9.99 15.91
N VAL A 215 -14.92 -11.08 15.17
CA VAL A 215 -15.82 -12.24 15.14
C VAL A 215 -15.85 -13.04 16.44
N GLU A 216 -14.82 -12.87 17.28
CA GLU A 216 -14.69 -13.52 18.58
C GLU A 216 -15.22 -12.63 19.73
N GLN A 217 -15.59 -11.38 19.44
CA GLN A 217 -15.98 -10.39 20.45
C GLN A 217 -17.48 -10.36 20.69
N ARG A 218 -17.88 -10.14 21.95
CA ARG A 218 -19.28 -9.84 22.28
C ARG A 218 -19.62 -8.40 21.93
N GLY A 219 -20.89 -8.10 21.67
CA GLY A 219 -21.33 -6.72 21.40
C GLY A 219 -21.12 -5.74 22.57
N SER A 220 -20.95 -6.24 23.81
CA SER A 220 -20.56 -5.46 24.99
C SER A 220 -19.06 -5.15 25.03
N GLU A 221 -18.25 -5.91 24.32
CA GLU A 221 -16.79 -5.75 24.23
C GLU A 221 -16.42 -4.93 23.00
N HIS A 222 -17.07 -5.20 21.86
CA HIS A 222 -16.75 -4.59 20.56
C HIS A 222 -17.23 -3.14 20.43
N ARG A 223 -18.24 -2.73 21.19
CA ARG A 223 -18.79 -1.36 21.09
C ARG A 223 -17.78 -0.34 21.59
N ASP A 224 -17.52 0.67 20.76
CA ASP A 224 -16.77 1.85 21.17
C ASP A 224 -17.71 2.80 21.93
N GLU A 225 -17.62 2.80 23.26
CA GLU A 225 -18.46 3.64 24.11
C GLU A 225 -18.17 5.13 23.92
N ILE A 226 -19.23 5.95 23.87
CA ILE A 226 -19.14 7.40 23.67
C ILE A 226 -19.19 8.09 25.03
N MET A 227 -18.10 8.77 25.38
CA MET A 227 -17.91 9.53 26.61
C MET A 227 -17.92 11.05 26.32
N GLN A 228 -17.94 11.87 27.37
CA GLN A 228 -17.94 13.34 27.22
C GLN A 228 -16.70 13.89 26.47
N ASN A 229 -15.59 13.17 26.50
CA ASN A 229 -14.32 13.52 25.86
C ASN A 229 -14.00 12.70 24.60
N GLY A 230 -14.98 11.98 24.03
CA GLY A 230 -14.81 11.17 22.82
C GLY A 230 -15.07 9.68 23.06
N PHE A 231 -14.58 8.83 22.17
CA PHE A 231 -14.75 7.38 22.27
C PHE A 231 -13.76 6.75 23.26
N ALA A 232 -14.21 5.76 24.04
CA ALA A 232 -13.38 5.05 25.02
C ALA A 232 -12.40 4.04 24.39
N SER A 233 -12.70 3.56 23.18
CA SER A 233 -11.88 2.63 22.39
C SER A 233 -12.08 2.89 20.89
N ASN A 234 -11.27 2.27 20.03
CA ASN A 234 -11.34 2.42 18.56
C ASN A 234 -11.32 1.06 17.84
N ARG A 235 -12.24 0.17 18.22
CA ARG A 235 -12.37 -1.17 17.63
C ARG A 235 -12.98 -1.13 16.24
N ALA A 236 -13.83 -0.14 15.97
CA ALA A 236 -14.40 0.12 14.65
C ALA A 236 -13.37 0.67 13.65
N GLY A 237 -12.19 1.10 14.10
CA GLY A 237 -11.12 1.59 13.23
C GLY A 237 -11.41 2.92 12.56
N GLY A 238 -12.10 3.82 13.28
CA GLY A 238 -12.37 5.19 12.86
C GLY A 238 -13.52 5.36 11.88
N THR A 239 -14.24 4.30 11.54
CA THR A 239 -15.41 4.34 10.65
C THR A 239 -16.63 3.73 11.30
N LEU A 240 -17.74 4.49 11.34
CA LEU A 240 -19.03 4.05 11.86
C LEU A 240 -20.10 4.30 10.80
N GLY A 241 -20.85 3.27 10.42
CA GLY A 241 -21.88 3.40 9.38
C GLY A 241 -21.34 3.74 7.99
N GLY A 242 -20.04 3.57 7.74
CA GLY A 242 -19.37 3.99 6.51
C GLY A 242 -18.94 5.45 6.49
N ILE A 243 -18.94 6.13 7.64
CA ILE A 243 -18.55 7.52 7.82
C ILE A 243 -17.42 7.61 8.86
N SER A 244 -16.46 8.52 8.69
CA SER A 244 -15.41 8.76 9.68
C SER A 244 -15.97 9.29 11.00
N SER A 245 -15.55 8.67 12.11
CA SER A 245 -16.00 9.01 13.48
C SER A 245 -15.17 10.12 14.13
N GLY A 246 -14.05 10.53 13.51
CA GLY A 246 -13.05 11.43 14.09
C GLY A 246 -11.92 10.72 14.84
N GLN A 247 -12.10 9.43 15.16
CA GLN A 247 -11.03 8.60 15.67
C GLN A 247 -10.04 8.25 14.55
N ASP A 248 -8.87 7.75 14.93
CA ASP A 248 -7.88 7.28 13.96
C ASP A 248 -8.47 6.24 13.02
N ILE A 249 -8.26 6.41 11.72
CA ILE A 249 -8.58 5.36 10.76
C ILE A 249 -7.51 4.29 10.87
N LEU A 250 -7.91 3.07 11.23
CA LEU A 250 -7.01 1.93 11.38
C LEU A 250 -7.29 0.92 10.27
N ALA A 251 -6.30 0.69 9.40
CA ALA A 251 -6.40 -0.31 8.36
C ALA A 251 -5.16 -1.20 8.29
N SER A 252 -5.33 -2.44 7.86
CA SER A 252 -4.23 -3.39 7.68
C SER A 252 -4.38 -4.17 6.39
N ILE A 253 -3.26 -4.55 5.78
CA ILE A 253 -3.23 -5.36 4.56
C ILE A 253 -2.36 -6.59 4.74
N ALA A 254 -2.83 -7.72 4.20
CA ALA A 254 -2.08 -8.97 4.12
C ALA A 254 -1.54 -9.15 2.70
N LEU A 255 -0.22 -9.22 2.56
CA LEU A 255 0.46 -9.47 1.30
C LEU A 255 0.93 -10.91 1.21
N LYS A 256 0.64 -11.55 0.08
CA LYS A 256 1.16 -12.88 -0.22
C LYS A 256 2.69 -12.86 -0.48
N PRO A 257 3.37 -14.02 -0.37
CA PRO A 257 4.75 -14.16 -0.81
C PRO A 257 4.97 -13.78 -2.28
N THR A 258 6.19 -13.34 -2.59
CA THR A 258 6.63 -13.02 -3.95
C THR A 258 6.62 -14.27 -4.82
N SER A 259 5.87 -14.27 -5.92
CA SER A 259 5.69 -15.50 -6.70
C SER A 259 6.85 -15.86 -7.64
N SER A 260 7.79 -14.93 -7.89
CA SER A 260 9.01 -15.21 -8.65
C SER A 260 10.14 -15.61 -7.71
N ILE A 261 10.39 -16.92 -7.64
CA ILE A 261 11.39 -17.56 -6.78
C ILE A 261 12.32 -18.46 -7.63
N ARG A 262 13.44 -18.88 -7.04
CA ARG A 262 14.43 -19.76 -7.70
C ARG A 262 14.06 -21.24 -7.58
N THR A 263 13.19 -21.59 -6.64
CA THR A 263 12.69 -22.96 -6.54
C THR A 263 11.87 -23.30 -7.81
N PRO A 264 12.22 -24.38 -8.55
CA PRO A 264 11.48 -24.77 -9.73
C PRO A 264 10.02 -25.11 -9.40
N GLY A 265 9.10 -24.62 -10.22
CA GLY A 265 7.66 -24.85 -10.08
C GLY A 265 7.06 -25.47 -11.35
N LYS A 266 5.96 -26.21 -11.18
CA LYS A 266 5.15 -26.68 -12.30
C LYS A 266 4.34 -25.53 -12.90
N THR A 267 4.23 -25.50 -14.21
CA THR A 267 3.34 -24.59 -14.93
C THR A 267 2.90 -25.21 -16.27
N VAL A 268 2.22 -24.43 -17.10
CA VAL A 268 1.98 -24.73 -18.51
C VAL A 268 2.53 -23.60 -19.38
N ASP A 269 2.82 -23.91 -20.63
CA ASP A 269 3.17 -22.91 -21.63
C ASP A 269 1.93 -22.34 -22.34
N ILE A 270 2.14 -21.49 -23.35
CA ILE A 270 1.06 -20.87 -24.12
C ILE A 270 0.28 -21.84 -25.02
N THR A 271 0.80 -23.05 -25.30
CA THR A 271 0.07 -24.11 -26.02
C THR A 271 -0.74 -24.99 -25.06
N GLY A 272 -0.49 -24.87 -23.75
CA GLY A 272 -1.15 -25.62 -22.69
C GLY A 272 -0.37 -26.86 -22.26
N ASP A 273 0.83 -27.05 -22.79
CA ASP A 273 1.67 -28.21 -22.49
C ASP A 273 2.33 -28.03 -21.10
N PRO A 274 2.45 -29.11 -20.31
CA PRO A 274 3.14 -29.07 -19.03
C PRO A 274 4.59 -28.58 -19.17
N ALA A 275 4.98 -27.64 -18.31
CA ALA A 275 6.31 -27.06 -18.29
C ALA A 275 6.83 -26.87 -16.86
N VAL A 276 8.13 -26.64 -16.74
CA VAL A 276 8.78 -26.24 -15.48
C VAL A 276 9.23 -24.80 -15.63
N ILE A 277 9.00 -24.00 -14.59
CA ILE A 277 9.45 -22.62 -14.54
C ILE A 277 10.37 -22.39 -13.36
N GLU A 278 11.47 -21.72 -13.63
CA GLU A 278 12.41 -21.22 -12.66
C GLU A 278 12.73 -19.77 -13.02
N THR A 279 12.62 -18.86 -12.06
CA THR A 279 12.90 -17.44 -12.33
C THR A 279 14.26 -17.08 -11.76
N HIS A 280 15.23 -16.87 -12.64
CA HIS A 280 16.53 -16.34 -12.25
C HIS A 280 16.50 -14.81 -12.30
N GLY A 281 16.82 -14.14 -11.19
CA GLY A 281 16.82 -12.68 -11.16
C GLY A 281 16.83 -12.07 -9.76
N ARG A 282 16.85 -10.74 -9.72
CA ARG A 282 16.83 -9.91 -8.49
C ARG A 282 15.39 -9.71 -8.01
N HIS A 283 14.76 -10.76 -7.53
CA HIS A 283 13.41 -10.70 -6.97
C HIS A 283 13.43 -10.35 -5.48
N ASP A 284 12.43 -9.60 -5.04
CA ASP A 284 12.24 -9.30 -3.63
C ASP A 284 11.87 -10.58 -2.86
N PRO A 285 12.60 -10.96 -1.80
CA PRO A 285 12.16 -12.05 -0.92
C PRO A 285 10.87 -11.70 -0.16
N CYS A 286 10.51 -10.41 -0.07
CA CYS A 286 9.22 -9.97 0.45
C CYS A 286 8.80 -8.65 -0.21
N VAL A 287 7.76 -8.67 -1.05
CA VAL A 287 7.19 -7.46 -1.66
C VAL A 287 6.54 -6.51 -0.65
N GLY A 288 6.16 -7.02 0.53
CA GLY A 288 5.52 -6.24 1.60
C GLY A 288 6.35 -5.06 2.09
N ILE A 289 7.68 -5.19 2.14
CA ILE A 289 8.54 -4.10 2.65
C ILE A 289 8.30 -2.80 1.87
N ARG A 290 8.16 -2.87 0.55
CA ARG A 290 7.96 -1.68 -0.31
C ARG A 290 6.50 -1.23 -0.42
N ALA A 291 5.57 -1.98 0.16
CA ALA A 291 4.14 -1.67 0.08
C ALA A 291 3.66 -0.67 1.13
N VAL A 292 4.48 -0.37 2.15
CA VAL A 292 4.15 0.62 3.19
C VAL A 292 3.83 2.01 2.60
N PRO A 293 4.72 2.67 1.83
CA PRO A 293 4.41 3.97 1.23
C PRO A 293 3.27 3.91 0.20
N ILE A 294 3.03 2.73 -0.39
CA ILE A 294 1.92 2.53 -1.34
C ILE A 294 0.58 2.50 -0.58
N ALA A 295 0.51 1.80 0.56
CA ALA A 295 -0.67 1.77 1.41
C ALA A 295 -1.01 3.16 1.97
N GLU A 296 -0.01 3.90 2.45
CA GLU A 296 -0.19 5.30 2.86
C GLU A 296 -0.75 6.17 1.73
N ALA A 297 -0.22 6.02 0.52
CA ALA A 297 -0.66 6.78 -0.64
C ALA A 297 -2.10 6.45 -1.03
N MET A 298 -2.48 5.17 -1.03
CA MET A 298 -3.84 4.75 -1.36
C MET A 298 -4.85 5.25 -0.31
N LEU A 299 -4.52 5.18 0.99
CA LEU A 299 -5.37 5.74 2.04
C LEU A 299 -5.51 7.27 1.88
N ALA A 300 -4.42 7.98 1.57
CA ALA A 300 -4.45 9.41 1.33
C ALA A 300 -5.34 9.80 0.14
N LEU A 301 -5.29 9.03 -0.94
CA LEU A 301 -6.11 9.30 -2.12
C LEU A 301 -7.60 9.12 -1.83
N VAL A 302 -7.98 8.05 -1.10
CA VAL A 302 -9.38 7.83 -0.68
C VAL A 302 -9.85 8.95 0.24
N LEU A 303 -9.07 9.30 1.27
CA LEU A 303 -9.44 10.38 2.19
C LEU A 303 -9.56 11.73 1.49
N MET A 304 -8.66 12.04 0.54
CA MET A 304 -8.75 13.27 -0.24
C MET A 304 -10.02 13.30 -1.10
N ASP A 305 -10.38 12.18 -1.73
CA ASP A 305 -11.60 12.10 -2.53
C ASP A 305 -12.85 12.35 -1.67
N HIS A 306 -12.96 11.67 -0.53
CA HIS A 306 -14.07 11.85 0.41
C HIS A 306 -14.14 13.26 1.01
N VAL A 307 -13.00 13.90 1.28
CA VAL A 307 -12.95 15.31 1.69
C VAL A 307 -13.52 16.23 0.61
N LEU A 308 -13.19 15.99 -0.66
CA LEU A 308 -13.67 16.83 -1.75
C LEU A 308 -15.17 16.63 -2.01
N ARG A 309 -15.66 15.39 -1.86
CA ARG A 309 -17.10 15.06 -1.92
C ARG A 309 -17.87 15.74 -0.78
N ASP A 310 -17.41 15.58 0.46
CA ASP A 310 -18.03 16.18 1.64
C ASP A 310 -18.10 17.72 1.51
N ARG A 311 -17.01 18.34 1.05
CA ARG A 311 -17.00 19.78 0.76
C ARG A 311 -18.00 20.18 -0.34
N GLY A 312 -18.26 19.33 -1.32
CA GLY A 312 -19.20 19.62 -2.41
C GLY A 312 -20.66 19.44 -2.01
N GLN A 313 -20.94 18.47 -1.14
CA GLN A 313 -22.30 18.05 -0.78
C GLN A 313 -22.80 18.64 0.53
N ASN A 314 -21.92 18.78 1.52
CA ASN A 314 -22.28 19.06 2.91
C ASN A 314 -21.67 20.37 3.45
N ALA A 315 -21.25 21.29 2.57
CA ALA A 315 -20.57 22.54 2.96
C ALA A 315 -21.35 23.38 3.99
N ASP A 316 -22.68 23.34 3.92
CA ASP A 316 -23.57 24.16 4.75
C ASP A 316 -24.10 23.39 5.98
N VAL A 317 -23.68 22.13 6.20
CA VAL A 317 -24.17 21.33 7.32
C VAL A 317 -23.58 21.87 8.64
N PRO A 318 -24.43 22.37 9.57
CA PRO A 318 -23.95 22.80 10.88
C PRO A 318 -23.65 21.58 11.75
N ARG A 319 -22.38 21.41 12.14
CA ARG A 319 -21.95 20.31 13.00
C ARG A 319 -22.28 20.65 14.47
N PRO A 320 -23.26 19.97 15.11
CA PRO A 320 -23.82 20.39 16.40
C PRO A 320 -22.87 20.13 17.59
N LEU A 321 -21.92 19.22 17.41
CA LEU A 321 -20.83 18.95 18.37
C LEU A 321 -19.54 19.48 17.77
N ARG A 322 -18.77 20.27 18.54
CA ARG A 322 -17.46 20.74 18.07
C ARG A 322 -16.59 19.51 17.78
N GLU A 323 -15.95 19.50 16.61
CA GLU A 323 -14.79 18.64 16.36
C GLU A 323 -13.77 18.90 17.46
N ARG A 324 -13.43 17.88 18.25
CA ARG A 324 -12.44 17.98 19.33
C ARG A 324 -11.50 16.80 19.27
#